data_AF-X6NC19-F1
#
_entry.id   AF-X6NC19-F1
#
_cell.length_a   1.000
_cell.length_b   1.000
_cell.length_c   1.000
_cell.angle_alpha   90.00
_cell.angle_beta   90.00
_cell.angle_gamma   90.00
#
_symmetry.space_group_name_H-M   'P 1'
#
loop_
_entity.id
_entity.type
_entity.pdbx_description
1 polymer ?
#
loop_
_entity_poly.entity_id
_entity_poly.type
_entity_poly.pdbx_seq_one_letter_code
_entity_poly.pdbx_strand_id
1 'polypeptide(L)'
;MTKKKKKTKTQIKTVFDFFDRDEDGLLYKNDIEEMWTVSKHELNKEHFVPPLTYEQFQEGWKDISAKAADNILQHLEEHKNKQVNFICNFVIKIVFEFFDADKDGKLTESDCRRMLLMTGKSFEDSVQILKLHSMPLNLPEFQKVWTSFDVDLNRFLRYIMTRIQVIFPFI
;
A
#
# COMPACT_ATOMS: atom_id res chain seq x y z
N MET A 1 12.61 -20.74 27.48
CA MET A 1 12.11 -21.48 26.30
C MET A 1 11.74 -20.48 25.22
N THR A 2 12.52 -20.46 24.14
CA THR A 2 12.49 -19.47 23.06
C THR A 2 11.32 -19.69 22.11
N LYS A 3 10.50 -18.66 21.91
CA LYS A 3 9.40 -18.62 20.93
C LYS A 3 9.95 -18.58 19.49
N LYS A 4 10.49 -19.69 18.99
CA LYS A 4 10.76 -19.91 17.56
C LYS A 4 9.84 -21.03 17.08
N LYS A 5 8.70 -20.72 16.44
CA LYS A 5 8.00 -21.61 15.48
C LYS A 5 6.70 -20.97 14.99
N LYS A 6 6.56 -20.95 13.65
CA LYS A 6 5.50 -20.37 12.79
C LYS A 6 5.75 -18.95 12.27
N LYS A 7 6.81 -18.76 11.46
CA LYS A 7 6.60 -18.00 10.22
C LYS A 7 5.66 -18.88 9.37
N THR A 8 4.44 -18.41 9.11
CA THR A 8 3.37 -19.23 8.56
C THR A 8 3.64 -19.53 7.09
N LYS A 9 3.23 -20.71 6.60
CA LYS A 9 3.33 -21.12 5.18
C LYS A 9 2.89 -20.00 4.21
N THR A 10 1.91 -19.21 4.64
CA THR A 10 1.42 -17.99 3.99
C THR A 10 2.50 -16.93 3.76
N GLN A 11 3.33 -16.61 4.76
CA GLN A 11 4.39 -15.59 4.60
C GLN A 11 5.46 -16.01 3.60
N ILE A 12 5.81 -17.30 3.58
CA ILE A 12 6.81 -17.83 2.63
C ILE A 12 6.26 -17.76 1.20
N LYS A 13 4.97 -18.07 1.00
CA LYS A 13 4.31 -17.91 -0.30
C LYS A 13 4.28 -16.44 -0.73
N THR A 14 3.94 -15.53 0.17
CA THR A 14 3.97 -14.08 -0.12
C THR A 14 5.35 -13.60 -0.55
N VAL A 15 6.43 -14.11 0.05
CA VAL A 15 7.79 -13.77 -0.39
C VAL A 15 8.06 -14.32 -1.79
N PHE A 16 7.76 -15.59 -2.04
CA PHE A 16 7.93 -16.18 -3.35
C PHE A 16 7.21 -15.37 -4.43
N ASP A 17 5.92 -15.10 -4.22
CA ASP A 17 5.04 -14.40 -5.16
C ASP A 17 5.45 -12.95 -5.39
N PHE A 18 6.11 -12.33 -4.41
CA PHE A 18 6.63 -10.98 -4.56
C PHE A 18 7.79 -10.93 -5.58
N PHE A 19 8.63 -11.97 -5.61
CA PHE A 19 9.79 -12.03 -6.49
C PHE A 19 9.48 -12.72 -7.83
N ASP A 20 8.43 -13.56 -7.90
CA ASP A 20 7.89 -14.16 -9.12
C ASP A 20 7.03 -13.13 -9.87
N ARG A 21 7.69 -12.16 -10.51
CA ARG A 21 7.04 -10.95 -11.07
C ARG A 21 6.20 -11.22 -12.32
N ASP A 22 6.53 -12.25 -13.08
CA ASP A 22 5.79 -12.68 -14.27
C ASP A 22 4.76 -13.78 -13.98
N GLU A 23 4.64 -14.19 -12.71
CA GLU A 23 3.67 -15.15 -12.19
C GLU A 23 3.75 -16.51 -12.92
N ASP A 24 4.95 -16.88 -13.38
CA ASP A 24 5.18 -18.13 -14.09
C ASP A 24 5.42 -19.32 -13.14
N GLY A 25 5.52 -19.03 -11.84
CA GLY A 25 5.72 -20.01 -10.78
C GLY A 25 7.18 -20.39 -10.56
N LEU A 26 8.13 -19.64 -11.15
CA LEU A 26 9.56 -19.89 -11.08
C LEU A 26 10.33 -18.62 -10.73
N LEU A 27 11.30 -18.73 -9.82
CA LEU A 27 12.29 -17.67 -9.59
C LEU A 27 13.54 -17.91 -10.43
N TYR A 28 13.87 -16.95 -11.27
CA TYR A 28 15.08 -16.96 -12.10
C TYR A 28 16.21 -16.20 -11.43
N LYS A 29 17.36 -16.19 -12.11
CA LYS A 29 18.59 -15.56 -11.60
C LYS A 29 18.36 -14.12 -11.14
N ASN A 30 17.61 -13.32 -11.88
CA ASN A 30 17.37 -11.92 -11.53
C ASN A 30 16.57 -11.77 -10.23
N ASP A 31 15.59 -12.65 -10.00
CA ASP A 31 14.75 -12.63 -8.80
C ASP A 31 15.58 -13.03 -7.57
N ILE A 32 16.44 -14.05 -7.71
CA ILE A 32 17.37 -14.45 -6.65
C ILE A 32 18.42 -13.36 -6.36
N GLU A 33 18.92 -12.65 -7.38
CA GLU A 33 19.83 -11.51 -7.21
C GLU A 33 19.16 -10.34 -6.47
N GLU A 34 17.90 -10.06 -6.80
CA GLU A 34 17.10 -9.05 -6.10
C GLU A 34 16.89 -9.45 -4.64
N MET A 35 16.45 -10.69 -4.38
CA MET A 35 16.30 -11.23 -3.04
C MET A 35 17.58 -11.10 -2.21
N TRP A 36 18.73 -11.43 -2.81
CA TRP A 36 20.02 -11.30 -2.15
C TRP A 36 20.35 -9.85 -1.80
N THR A 37 20.08 -8.93 -2.72
CA THR A 37 20.27 -7.49 -2.51
C THR A 37 19.36 -6.99 -1.38
N VAL A 38 18.07 -7.33 -1.43
CA VAL A 38 17.06 -6.97 -0.43
C VAL A 38 17.40 -7.53 0.95
N SER A 39 17.96 -8.74 1.00
CA SER A 39 18.43 -9.35 2.25
C SER A 39 19.65 -8.66 2.87
N LYS A 40 20.20 -7.62 2.22
CA LYS A 40 21.49 -6.99 2.53
C LYS A 40 22.66 -7.97 2.45
N HIS A 41 22.61 -8.84 1.44
CA HIS A 41 23.61 -9.87 1.17
C HIS A 41 23.73 -10.97 2.25
N GLU A 42 22.72 -11.09 3.11
CA GLU A 42 22.65 -12.10 4.20
C GLU A 42 22.02 -13.43 3.73
N LEU A 43 21.42 -13.45 2.54
CA LEU A 43 20.86 -14.66 1.92
C LEU A 43 22.01 -15.55 1.41
N ASN A 44 22.03 -16.82 1.81
CA ASN A 44 22.93 -17.80 1.23
C ASN A 44 22.38 -18.28 -0.12
N LYS A 45 22.93 -17.76 -1.23
CA LYS A 45 22.50 -18.08 -2.59
C LYS A 45 22.64 -19.56 -2.97
N GLU A 46 23.51 -20.31 -2.30
CA GLU A 46 23.73 -21.72 -2.63
C GLU A 46 22.48 -22.58 -2.46
N HIS A 47 21.55 -22.15 -1.61
CA HIS A 47 20.26 -22.82 -1.40
C HIS A 47 19.18 -22.40 -2.41
N PHE A 48 19.46 -21.45 -3.31
CA PHE A 48 18.51 -20.84 -4.24
C PHE A 48 19.06 -20.91 -5.67
N VAL A 49 19.16 -22.12 -6.20
CA VAL A 49 19.66 -22.37 -7.57
C VAL A 49 18.52 -22.20 -8.58
N PRO A 50 18.61 -21.24 -9.53
CA PRO A 50 17.56 -21.01 -10.51
C PRO A 50 17.59 -22.03 -11.66
N PRO A 51 16.45 -22.29 -12.33
CA PRO A 51 15.10 -21.83 -11.96
C PRO A 51 14.60 -22.54 -10.70
N LEU A 52 13.94 -21.79 -9.82
CA LEU A 52 13.58 -22.26 -8.49
C LEU A 52 12.05 -22.28 -8.32
N THR A 53 11.48 -23.47 -8.07
CA THR A 53 10.04 -23.61 -7.79
C THR A 53 9.69 -23.20 -6.36
N TYR A 54 8.40 -23.04 -6.07
CA TYR A 54 7.94 -22.74 -4.71
C TYR A 54 8.35 -23.82 -3.68
N GLU A 55 8.31 -25.10 -4.03
CA GLU A 55 8.72 -26.19 -3.14
C GLU A 55 10.21 -26.12 -2.83
N GLN A 56 11.05 -25.89 -3.83
CA GLN A 56 12.50 -25.74 -3.64
C GLN A 56 12.82 -24.49 -2.83
N PHE A 57 12.11 -23.39 -3.10
CA PHE A 57 12.18 -22.17 -2.31
C PHE A 57 11.82 -22.40 -0.85
N GLN A 58 10.76 -23.15 -0.57
CA GLN A 58 10.36 -23.49 0.80
C GLN A 58 11.43 -24.28 1.54
N GLU A 59 12.11 -25.21 0.87
CA GLU A 59 13.23 -25.94 1.45
C GLU A 59 14.41 -25.01 1.75
N GLY A 60 14.85 -24.20 0.78
CA GLY A 60 15.93 -23.22 0.99
C GLY A 60 15.61 -22.18 2.06
N TRP A 61 14.33 -21.80 2.20
CA TRP A 61 13.84 -20.86 3.20
C TRP A 61 13.99 -21.38 4.65
N LYS A 62 14.11 -22.69 4.87
CA LYS A 62 14.30 -23.25 6.23
C LYS A 62 15.67 -22.88 6.80
N ASP A 63 16.66 -22.70 5.95
CA ASP A 63 18.06 -22.51 6.33
C ASP A 63 18.48 -21.03 6.32
N ILE A 64 17.60 -20.11 5.94
CA ILE A 64 17.92 -18.69 5.94
C ILE A 64 18.13 -18.15 7.36
N SER A 65 19.04 -17.19 7.49
CA SER A 65 19.23 -16.48 8.75
C SER A 65 17.99 -15.65 9.10
N ALA A 66 17.72 -15.50 10.41
CA ALA A 66 16.62 -14.65 10.87
C ALA A 66 16.76 -13.21 10.35
N LYS A 67 18.00 -12.70 10.28
CA LYS A 67 18.33 -11.38 9.78
C LYS A 67 17.98 -11.21 8.28
N ALA A 68 18.35 -12.19 7.45
CA ALA A 68 17.98 -12.19 6.03
C ALA A 68 16.46 -12.19 5.86
N ALA A 69 15.78 -13.08 6.59
CA ALA A 69 14.33 -13.19 6.55
C ALA A 69 13.62 -11.90 6.98
N ASP A 70 14.13 -11.21 8.01
CA ASP A 70 13.53 -9.98 8.51
C ASP A 70 13.79 -8.80 7.57
N ASN A 71 14.98 -8.71 6.96
CA ASN A 71 15.25 -7.72 5.91
C ASN A 71 14.32 -7.88 4.70
N ILE A 72 14.10 -9.12 4.24
CA ILE A 72 13.19 -9.40 3.12
C ILE A 72 11.76 -9.02 3.48
N LEU A 73 11.25 -9.46 4.63
CA LEU A 73 9.89 -9.13 5.05
C LEU A 73 9.68 -7.62 5.25
N GLN A 74 10.67 -6.93 5.81
CA GLN A 74 10.63 -5.47 5.94
C GLN A 74 10.54 -4.81 4.56
N HIS A 75 11.32 -5.27 3.58
CA HIS A 75 11.27 -4.72 2.23
C HIS A 75 9.92 -4.92 1.56
N LEU A 76 9.31 -6.10 1.71
CA LEU A 76 7.96 -6.37 1.22
C LEU A 76 6.93 -5.41 1.83
N GLU A 77 7.02 -5.19 3.13
CA GLU A 77 6.14 -4.26 3.84
C GLU A 77 6.34 -2.82 3.39
N GLU A 78 7.59 -2.39 3.21
CA GLU A 78 7.91 -1.06 2.66
C GLU A 78 7.39 -0.88 1.23
N HIS A 79 7.53 -1.91 0.38
CA HIS A 79 7.02 -1.87 -0.99
C HIS A 79 5.50 -1.79 -1.03
N LYS A 80 4.82 -2.62 -0.23
CA LYS A 80 3.36 -2.58 -0.08
C LYS A 80 2.89 -1.20 0.39
N ASN A 81 3.54 -0.63 1.40
CA ASN A 81 3.21 0.69 1.91
C ASN A 81 3.44 1.78 0.85
N LYS A 82 4.50 1.68 0.04
CA LYS A 82 4.73 2.59 -1.09
C LYS A 82 3.62 2.51 -2.14
N GLN A 83 3.21 1.30 -2.52
CA GLN A 83 2.10 1.11 -3.48
C GLN A 83 0.79 1.67 -2.95
N VAL A 84 0.45 1.36 -1.70
CA VAL A 84 -0.76 1.90 -1.03
C VAL A 84 -0.70 3.43 -1.03
N ASN A 85 0.42 4.03 -0.61
CA ASN A 85 0.58 5.48 -0.60
C ASN A 85 0.45 6.10 -2.00
N PHE A 86 1.00 5.47 -3.04
CA PHE A 86 0.85 5.93 -4.42
C PHE A 86 -0.61 5.93 -4.87
N ILE A 87 -1.32 4.82 -4.67
CA ILE A 87 -2.74 4.70 -5.01
C ILE A 87 -3.55 5.73 -4.22
N CYS A 88 -3.27 5.91 -2.94
CA CYS A 88 -3.99 6.87 -2.10
C CYS A 88 -3.78 8.31 -2.57
N ASN A 89 -2.54 8.70 -2.88
CA ASN A 89 -2.27 10.04 -3.43
C ASN A 89 -2.98 10.26 -4.76
N PHE A 90 -3.03 9.24 -5.62
CA PHE A 90 -3.77 9.29 -6.88
C PHE A 90 -5.28 9.46 -6.66
N VAL A 91 -5.87 8.70 -5.73
CA VAL A 91 -7.31 8.80 -5.43
C VAL A 91 -7.65 10.13 -4.77
N ILE A 92 -6.84 10.62 -3.82
CA ILE A 92 -7.02 11.93 -3.19
C ILE A 92 -7.08 13.03 -4.27
N LYS A 93 -6.20 12.95 -5.27
CA LYS A 93 -6.20 13.87 -6.39
C LYS A 93 -7.48 13.77 -7.23
N ILE A 94 -7.94 12.57 -7.57
CA ILE A 94 -9.23 12.40 -8.30
C ILE A 94 -10.39 13.00 -7.51
N VAL A 95 -10.44 12.75 -6.20
CA VAL A 95 -11.51 13.29 -5.35
C VAL A 95 -11.45 14.81 -5.31
N PHE A 96 -10.25 15.38 -5.15
CA PHE A 96 -10.04 16.81 -5.20
C PHE A 96 -10.57 17.41 -6.51
N GLU A 97 -10.13 16.88 -7.65
CA GLU A 97 -10.55 17.34 -8.98
C GLU A 97 -12.05 17.14 -9.26
N PHE A 98 -12.67 16.12 -8.65
CA PHE A 98 -14.11 15.89 -8.78
C PHE A 98 -14.95 16.95 -8.05
N PHE A 99 -14.47 17.43 -6.90
CA PHE A 99 -15.17 18.41 -6.08
C PHE A 99 -14.78 19.86 -6.39
N ASP A 100 -13.61 20.10 -6.97
CA ASP A 100 -13.17 21.38 -7.53
C ASP A 100 -13.99 21.69 -8.81
N ALA A 101 -15.22 22.16 -8.61
CA ALA A 101 -16.21 22.29 -9.66
C ALA A 101 -15.87 23.38 -10.68
N ASP A 102 -15.23 24.46 -10.25
CA ASP A 102 -14.79 25.57 -11.11
C ASP A 102 -13.35 25.40 -11.63
N LYS A 103 -12.64 24.36 -11.16
CA LYS A 103 -11.28 23.98 -11.57
C LYS A 103 -10.26 25.08 -11.29
N ASP A 104 -10.47 25.85 -10.22
CA ASP A 104 -9.57 26.91 -9.80
C ASP A 104 -8.37 26.38 -8.99
N GLY A 105 -8.35 25.07 -8.73
CA GLY A 105 -7.31 24.38 -7.96
C GLY A 105 -7.52 24.50 -6.45
N LYS A 106 -8.73 24.86 -6.00
CA LYS A 106 -9.07 25.06 -4.60
C LYS A 106 -10.46 24.51 -4.29
N LEU A 107 -10.59 23.91 -3.11
CA LEU A 107 -11.89 23.50 -2.58
C LEU A 107 -12.44 24.58 -1.67
N THR A 108 -13.59 25.13 -2.03
CA THR A 108 -14.33 26.08 -1.19
C THR A 108 -15.14 25.34 -0.12
N GLU A 109 -15.75 26.10 0.80
CA GLU A 109 -16.66 25.55 1.80
C GLU A 109 -17.84 24.80 1.14
N SER A 110 -18.33 25.31 0.01
CA SER A 110 -19.41 24.69 -0.76
C SER A 110 -18.99 23.33 -1.31
N ASP A 111 -17.78 23.22 -1.84
CA ASP A 111 -17.25 21.98 -2.44
C ASP A 111 -17.04 20.90 -1.37
N CYS A 112 -16.42 21.29 -0.24
CA CYS A 112 -16.27 20.43 0.92
C CYS A 112 -17.63 19.97 1.48
N ARG A 113 -18.63 20.85 1.54
CA ARG A 113 -19.98 20.50 1.98
C ARG A 113 -20.66 19.51 1.05
N ARG A 114 -20.50 19.69 -0.27
CA ARG A 114 -21.01 18.74 -1.28
C ARG A 114 -20.34 17.37 -1.15
N MET A 115 -19.04 17.34 -0.92
CA MET A 115 -18.29 16.11 -0.65
C MET A 115 -18.83 15.36 0.56
N LEU A 116 -19.06 16.07 1.67
CA LEU A 116 -19.57 15.48 2.91
C LEU A 116 -20.99 14.90 2.73
N LEU A 117 -21.86 15.61 2.02
CA LEU A 117 -23.22 15.13 1.70
C LEU A 117 -23.19 13.81 0.91
N MET A 118 -22.23 13.62 0.00
CA MET A 118 -22.09 12.38 -0.76
C MET A 118 -21.63 11.19 0.10
N THR A 119 -21.03 11.44 1.26
CA THR A 119 -20.49 10.41 2.16
C THR A 119 -21.48 9.92 3.21
N GLY A 120 -22.64 10.58 3.34
CA GLY A 120 -23.66 10.24 4.34
C GLY A 120 -23.25 10.54 5.79
N LYS A 121 -22.14 11.27 6.01
CA LYS A 121 -21.77 11.81 7.32
C LYS A 121 -22.41 13.19 7.54
N SER A 122 -22.72 13.53 8.79
CA SER A 122 -23.26 14.85 9.12
C SER A 122 -22.15 15.92 9.05
N PHE A 123 -22.57 17.14 8.69
CA PHE A 123 -21.68 18.30 8.58
C PHE A 123 -21.08 18.66 9.95
N GLU A 124 -21.78 18.41 11.06
CA GLU A 124 -21.31 18.77 12.41
C GLU A 124 -20.07 17.99 12.86
N ASP A 125 -19.95 16.70 12.51
CA ASP A 125 -18.76 15.88 12.81
C ASP A 125 -17.53 16.30 11.98
N SER A 126 -17.76 16.97 10.86
CA SER A 126 -16.75 17.42 9.90
C SER A 126 -16.41 18.90 10.00
N VAL A 127 -17.22 19.70 10.72
CA VAL A 127 -16.93 21.10 11.03
C VAL A 127 -15.68 21.25 11.91
N GLN A 128 -15.37 20.29 12.79
CA GLN A 128 -14.10 20.34 13.56
C GLN A 128 -12.86 20.23 12.65
N ILE A 129 -13.01 19.53 11.53
CA ILE A 129 -11.97 19.30 10.51
C ILE A 129 -11.71 20.57 9.69
N LEU A 130 -12.81 21.17 9.21
CA LEU A 130 -12.77 22.39 8.42
C LEU A 130 -12.42 23.63 9.27
N LYS A 131 -12.61 23.56 10.59
CA LYS A 131 -12.15 24.61 11.52
C LYS A 131 -10.65 24.59 11.78
N LEU A 132 -9.96 23.46 11.57
CA LEU A 132 -8.52 23.32 11.77
C LEU A 132 -7.70 23.88 10.60
N HIS A 133 -8.30 24.04 9.43
CA HIS A 133 -7.63 24.52 8.22
C HIS A 133 -8.39 25.71 7.62
N SER A 134 -7.72 26.84 7.43
CA SER A 134 -8.28 28.02 6.79
C SER A 134 -8.65 27.74 5.33
N MET A 135 -9.92 27.92 4.97
CA MET A 135 -10.44 27.76 3.60
C MET A 135 -10.05 28.95 2.71
N PRO A 136 -9.94 28.77 1.38
CA PRO A 136 -10.13 27.52 0.62
C PRO A 136 -8.89 26.61 0.63
N LEU A 137 -9.09 25.29 0.45
CA LEU A 137 -8.00 24.29 0.50
C LEU A 137 -7.41 24.02 -0.88
N ASN A 138 -6.09 24.11 -1.02
CA ASN A 138 -5.40 23.55 -2.18
C ASN A 138 -5.15 22.04 -2.02
N LEU A 139 -4.72 21.36 -3.09
CA LEU A 139 -4.48 19.91 -3.07
C LEU A 139 -3.50 19.46 -1.95
N PRO A 140 -2.34 20.11 -1.73
CA PRO A 140 -1.46 19.78 -0.61
C PRO A 140 -2.12 19.89 0.79
N GLU A 141 -2.93 20.92 1.02
CA GLU A 141 -3.67 21.09 2.28
C GLU A 141 -4.76 20.04 2.43
N PHE A 142 -5.50 19.78 1.37
CA PHE A 142 -6.52 18.74 1.32
C PHE A 142 -5.92 17.35 1.59
N GLN A 143 -4.74 17.05 1.03
CA GLN A 143 -4.03 15.80 1.28
C GLN A 143 -3.64 15.64 2.76
N LYS A 144 -3.20 16.72 3.43
CA LYS A 144 -2.91 16.71 4.87
C LYS A 144 -4.16 16.47 5.71
N VAL A 145 -5.25 17.16 5.37
CA VAL A 145 -6.56 16.94 5.99
C VAL A 145 -6.95 15.48 5.81
N TRP A 146 -6.97 14.97 4.57
CA TRP A 146 -7.40 13.62 4.23
C TRP A 146 -6.61 12.52 4.96
N THR A 147 -5.28 12.63 4.96
CA THR A 147 -4.39 11.66 5.62
C THR A 147 -4.55 11.65 7.14
N SER A 148 -5.06 12.73 7.75
CA SER A 148 -5.40 12.76 9.18
C SER A 148 -6.72 12.03 9.53
N PHE A 149 -7.62 11.81 8.56
CA PHE A 149 -8.92 11.15 8.78
C PHE A 149 -8.92 9.65 8.52
N ASP A 150 -8.20 9.22 7.49
CA ASP A 150 -8.23 7.83 7.01
C ASP A 150 -6.82 7.25 7.20
N VAL A 151 -6.38 7.14 8.46
CA VAL A 151 -5.03 6.64 8.84
C VAL A 151 -4.79 5.22 8.32
N ASP A 152 -5.85 4.42 8.19
CA ASP A 152 -5.83 3.06 7.66
C ASP A 152 -6.31 2.95 6.20
N LEU A 153 -6.65 4.07 5.56
CA LEU A 153 -6.90 4.20 4.10
C LEU A 153 -7.87 3.17 3.49
N ASN A 154 -8.77 2.58 4.29
CA ASN A 154 -9.48 1.37 3.89
C ASN A 154 -10.99 1.48 3.86
N ARG A 155 -11.61 2.39 4.63
CA ARG A 155 -13.08 2.46 4.70
C ARG A 155 -13.66 3.61 3.91
N PHE A 156 -13.01 4.77 3.91
CA PHE A 156 -13.49 5.97 3.24
C PHE A 156 -13.18 5.94 1.74
N LEU A 157 -11.96 5.53 1.37
CA LEU A 157 -11.56 5.34 -0.04
C LEU A 157 -12.44 4.33 -0.77
N ARG A 158 -12.70 3.15 -0.19
CA ARG A 158 -13.59 2.13 -0.80
C ARG A 158 -14.99 2.68 -1.07
N TYR A 159 -15.54 3.47 -0.14
CA TYR A 159 -16.87 4.05 -0.28
C TYR A 159 -16.93 5.07 -1.43
N ILE A 160 -15.98 6.00 -1.47
CA ILE A 160 -15.95 7.06 -2.48
C ILE A 160 -15.64 6.49 -3.86
N MET A 161 -14.71 5.54 -3.98
CA MET A 161 -14.41 4.86 -5.25
C MET A 161 -15.64 4.16 -5.83
N THR A 162 -16.45 3.51 -4.99
CA THR A 162 -17.71 2.87 -5.41
C THR A 162 -18.72 3.89 -5.95
N ARG A 163 -18.71 5.12 -5.42
CA ARG A 163 -19.65 6.20 -5.79
C ARG A 163 -19.21 7.03 -6.99
N ILE A 164 -17.90 7.24 -7.17
CA ILE A 164 -17.33 8.00 -8.31
C ILE A 164 -17.20 7.09 -9.56
N GLN A 165 -17.56 5.80 -9.47
CA GLN A 165 -17.41 4.81 -10.56
C GLN A 165 -15.99 4.75 -11.11
N VAL A 166 -14.98 5.00 -10.26
CA VAL A 166 -13.58 4.84 -10.63
C VAL A 166 -13.27 3.35 -10.60
N ILE A 167 -13.28 2.72 -11.77
CA ILE A 167 -12.93 1.31 -11.94
C ILE A 167 -11.41 1.19 -11.81
N PHE A 168 -10.96 0.42 -10.81
CA PHE A 168 -9.61 -0.15 -10.82
C PHE A 168 -9.70 -1.68 -10.85
N PRO A 169 -8.86 -2.35 -11.65
CA PRO A 169 -8.61 -3.77 -11.46
C PRO A 169 -7.94 -3.98 -10.08
N PHE A 170 -8.36 -5.04 -9.41
CA PHE A 170 -8.12 -5.38 -8.01
C PHE A 170 -6.67 -5.18 -7.51
N ILE A 171 -6.55 -4.67 -6.28
CA ILE A 171 -5.41 -4.89 -5.37
C ILE A 171 -5.53 -6.31 -4.81
#